data_AF-A0A6N6KDC3-F1
#
_entry.id   AF-A0A6N6KDC3-F1
#
_cell.length_a   1.000
_cell.length_b   1.000
_cell.length_c   1.000
_cell.angle_alpha   90.00
_cell.angle_beta   90.00
_cell.angle_gamma   90.00
#
_symmetry.space_group_name_H-M   'P 1'
#
loop_
_entity.id
_entity.type
_entity.pdbx_description
1 polymer ?
#
loop_
_entity_poly.entity_id
_entity_poly.type
_entity_poly.pdbx_seq_one_letter_code
_entity_poly.pdbx_strand_id
1 'polypeptide(L)'
;MKNERTILKLALKTPISNEVVNMLITQILNKKDHNFLLINFGDHDFESIAVIKYCREQLETIKQDLLAFEKIAMVHPPDYENESEDNLKLRYFTSEQDAVNWLLR
;
A
#
# COMPACT_ATOMS: atom_id res chain seq x y z
N MET A 1 20.23 -0.82 20.90
CA MET A 1 19.11 -1.69 20.46
C MET A 1 19.04 -1.57 18.95
N LYS A 2 19.12 -2.67 18.20
CA LYS A 2 18.81 -2.63 16.76
C LYS A 2 17.30 -2.44 16.68
N ASN A 3 16.83 -1.34 16.12
CA ASN A 3 15.41 -1.21 15.79
C ASN A 3 15.10 -2.35 14.81
N GLU A 4 14.28 -3.31 15.23
CA GLU A 4 13.76 -4.32 14.32
C GLU A 4 12.91 -3.60 13.29
N ARG A 5 13.32 -3.65 12.02
CA ARG A 5 12.56 -3.05 10.93
C ARG A 5 11.33 -3.92 10.66
N THR A 6 10.15 -3.36 10.86
CA THR A 6 8.87 -4.08 10.75
C THR A 6 8.06 -3.58 9.56
N ILE A 7 7.27 -4.48 8.97
CA ILE A 7 6.44 -4.21 7.78
C ILE A 7 4.96 -4.33 8.17
N LEU A 8 4.19 -3.26 7.97
CA LEU A 8 2.73 -3.33 8.02
C LEU A 8 2.25 -3.93 6.69
N LYS A 9 1.76 -5.16 6.73
CA LYS A 9 1.22 -5.86 5.56
C LYS A 9 -0.31 -5.75 5.53
N LEU A 10 -0.85 -5.17 4.46
CA LEU A 10 -2.28 -4.98 4.27
C LEU A 10 -2.70 -5.65 2.95
N ALA A 11 -3.52 -6.70 3.04
CA ALA A 11 -4.11 -7.35 1.88
C ALA A 11 -5.59 -6.98 1.78
N LEU A 12 -6.01 -6.40 0.65
CA LEU A 12 -7.39 -6.01 0.43
C LEU A 12 -8.23 -7.23 0.04
N LYS A 13 -9.43 -7.31 0.60
CA LYS A 13 -10.44 -8.29 0.18
C LYS A 13 -11.05 -7.85 -1.14
N THR A 14 -11.36 -8.81 -2.00
CA THR A 14 -12.09 -8.60 -3.26
C THR A 14 -13.56 -9.02 -3.12
N PRO A 15 -14.50 -8.34 -3.81
CA PRO A 15 -14.27 -7.11 -4.55
C PRO A 15 -13.95 -5.92 -3.62
N ILE A 16 -13.18 -4.96 -4.10
CA ILE A 16 -12.75 -3.78 -3.35
C ILE A 16 -13.90 -2.77 -3.39
N SER A 17 -14.58 -2.63 -2.25
CA SER A 17 -15.65 -1.67 -1.99
C SER A 17 -15.15 -0.44 -1.22
N ASN A 18 -16.01 0.57 -1.06
CA ASN A 18 -15.69 1.72 -0.20
C ASN A 18 -15.41 1.30 1.26
N GLU A 19 -16.05 0.25 1.76
CA GLU A 19 -15.80 -0.27 3.11
C GLU A 19 -14.38 -0.87 3.22
N VAL A 20 -13.96 -1.63 2.20
CA VAL A 20 -12.59 -2.18 2.13
C VAL A 20 -11.56 -1.04 2.10
N VAL A 21 -11.82 0.02 1.33
CA VAL A 21 -10.98 1.23 1.31
C VAL A 21 -10.94 1.88 2.70
N ASN A 22 -12.08 2.07 3.36
CA ASN A 22 -12.11 2.66 4.71
C ASN A 22 -11.33 1.83 5.74
N MET A 23 -11.40 0.50 5.64
CA MET A 23 -10.61 -0.40 6.47
C MET A 23 -9.10 -0.27 6.18
N LEU A 24 -8.70 -0.14 4.92
CA LEU A 24 -7.30 0.10 4.53
C LEU A 24 -6.79 1.38 5.19
N ILE A 25 -7.50 2.49 5.02
CA ILE A 25 -7.13 3.81 5.55
C ILE A 25 -7.05 3.78 7.08
N THR A 26 -8.04 3.19 7.73
CA THR A 26 -8.06 3.05 9.19
C THR A 26 -6.84 2.27 9.71
N GLN A 27 -6.41 1.21 9.01
CA GLN A 27 -5.24 0.44 9.41
C GLN A 27 -3.93 1.22 9.21
N ILE A 28 -3.84 2.02 8.15
CA ILE A 28 -2.68 2.90 7.92
C ILE A 28 -2.58 3.97 9.01
N LEU A 29 -3.69 4.62 9.36
CA LEU A 29 -3.73 5.67 10.39
C LEU A 29 -3.44 5.13 11.79
N ASN A 30 -3.84 3.88 12.07
CA ASN A 30 -3.58 3.23 13.34
C ASN A 30 -2.20 2.54 13.40
N LYS A 31 -1.30 2.82 12.45
CA LYS A 31 0.05 2.26 12.46
C LYS A 31 0.76 2.59 13.78
N LYS A 32 1.23 1.55 14.46
CA LYS A 32 2.16 1.66 15.58
C LYS A 32 3.37 0.83 15.27
N ASP A 33 4.56 1.39 15.45
CA ASP A 33 5.82 0.65 15.42
C ASP A 33 6.12 -0.08 14.09
N HIS A 34 5.72 0.48 12.94
CA HIS A 34 6.03 -0.04 11.60
C HIS A 34 6.84 0.95 10.77
N ASN A 35 7.98 0.50 10.24
CA ASN A 35 8.86 1.29 9.38
C ASN A 35 8.40 1.31 7.92
N PHE A 36 7.82 0.20 7.48
CA PHE A 36 7.51 -0.06 6.08
C PHE A 36 6.03 -0.39 5.90
N LEU A 37 5.51 -0.09 4.71
CA LEU A 37 4.14 -0.41 4.32
C LEU A 37 4.15 -1.32 3.09
N LEU A 38 3.37 -2.39 3.12
CA LEU A 38 3.07 -3.23 1.96
C LEU A 38 1.55 -3.29 1.79
N ILE A 39 1.05 -2.79 0.66
CA ILE A 39 -0.36 -2.88 0.28
C ILE A 39 -0.49 -3.86 -0.86
N ASN A 40 -1.28 -4.91 -0.68
CA ASN A 40 -1.60 -5.90 -1.71
C ASN A 40 -3.06 -5.73 -2.13
N PHE A 41 -3.25 -5.21 -3.33
CA PHE A 41 -4.58 -4.97 -3.92
C PHE A 41 -5.15 -6.24 -4.60
N GLY A 42 -4.44 -7.38 -4.53
CA GLY A 42 -4.85 -8.63 -5.15
C GLY A 42 -5.03 -8.46 -6.66
N ASP A 43 -6.17 -8.93 -7.18
CA ASP A 43 -6.52 -8.87 -8.59
C ASP A 43 -7.03 -7.49 -9.06
N HIS A 44 -6.93 -6.44 -8.22
CA HIS A 44 -7.50 -5.10 -8.50
C HIS A 44 -8.99 -5.11 -8.85
N ASP A 45 -9.74 -6.05 -8.29
CA ASP A 45 -11.17 -6.20 -8.55
C ASP A 45 -11.98 -5.13 -7.78
N PHE A 46 -12.02 -3.89 -8.27
CA PHE A 46 -12.84 -2.81 -7.71
C PHE A 46 -14.29 -2.93 -8.16
N GLU A 47 -15.24 -2.72 -7.22
CA GLU A 47 -16.68 -2.79 -7.52
C GLU A 47 -17.12 -1.79 -8.60
N SER A 48 -16.42 -0.65 -8.70
CA SER A 48 -16.66 0.33 -9.77
C SER A 48 -15.51 1.34 -9.90
N ILE A 49 -15.51 2.07 -11.02
CA ILE A 49 -14.62 3.24 -11.22
C ILE A 49 -14.79 4.29 -10.11
N ALA A 50 -16.00 4.43 -9.54
CA ALA A 50 -16.24 5.34 -8.43
C ALA A 50 -15.44 4.93 -7.19
N VAL A 51 -15.32 3.62 -6.91
CA VAL A 51 -14.50 3.12 -5.80
C VAL A 51 -13.01 3.33 -6.06
N ILE A 52 -12.54 3.19 -7.31
CA ILE A 52 -11.14 3.51 -7.67
C ILE A 52 -10.82 4.98 -7.37
N LYS A 53 -11.69 5.90 -7.80
CA LYS A 53 -11.55 7.34 -7.54
C LYS A 53 -11.58 7.63 -6.04
N TYR A 54 -12.52 7.03 -5.32
CA TYR A 54 -12.64 7.14 -3.88
C TYR A 54 -11.36 6.66 -3.17
N CYS A 55 -10.82 5.49 -3.54
CA CYS A 55 -9.58 4.96 -2.99
C CYS A 55 -8.42 5.93 -3.17
N ARG A 56 -8.25 6.49 -4.38
CA ARG A 56 -7.22 7.49 -4.66
C ARG A 56 -7.38 8.75 -3.82
N GLU A 57 -8.60 9.26 -3.72
CA GLU A 57 -8.91 10.45 -2.91
C GLU A 57 -8.59 10.21 -1.44
N GLN A 58 -8.98 9.06 -0.88
CA GLN A 58 -8.68 8.74 0.51
C GLN A 58 -7.17 8.60 0.76
N LEU A 59 -6.41 7.95 -0.13
CA LEU A 59 -4.96 7.86 -0.01
C LEU A 59 -4.29 9.24 -0.05
N GLU A 60 -4.77 10.17 -0.88
CA GLU A 60 -4.27 11.55 -0.91
C GLU A 60 -4.58 12.30 0.39
N THR A 61 -5.75 12.06 1.01
CA THR A 61 -6.09 12.71 2.30
C THR A 61 -5.15 12.32 3.43
N ILE A 62 -4.59 11.11 3.40
CA ILE A 62 -3.65 10.59 4.41
C ILE A 62 -2.19 10.60 3.95
N LYS A 63 -1.87 11.41 2.93
CA LYS A 63 -0.54 11.44 2.32
C LYS A 63 0.58 11.70 3.33
N GLN A 64 0.35 12.55 4.33
CA GLN A 64 1.36 12.82 5.36
C GLN A 64 1.65 11.57 6.19
N ASP A 65 0.63 10.80 6.54
CA ASP A 65 0.79 9.52 7.24
C ASP A 65 1.50 8.48 6.37
N LEU A 66 1.24 8.47 5.06
CA LEU A 66 1.97 7.62 4.12
C LEU A 66 3.45 8.01 4.05
N LEU A 67 3.76 9.30 3.97
CA LEU A 67 5.14 9.80 3.89
C LEU A 67 5.99 9.47 5.13
N ALA A 68 5.34 9.22 6.28
CA ALA A 68 6.01 8.80 7.50
C ALA A 68 6.54 7.34 7.47
N PHE A 69 6.15 6.50 6.50
CA PHE A 69 6.84 5.22 6.27
C PHE A 69 8.15 5.45 5.54
N GLU A 70 9.20 4.68 5.84
CA GLU A 70 10.48 4.77 5.13
C GLU A 70 10.36 4.36 3.66
N LYS A 71 9.60 3.29 3.39
CA LYS A 71 9.32 2.73 2.07
C LYS A 71 7.92 2.16 2.00
N ILE A 72 7.30 2.24 0.83
CA ILE A 72 5.97 1.72 0.53
C ILE A 72 6.07 0.80 -0.68
N ALA A 73 5.58 -0.43 -0.55
CA ALA A 73 5.41 -1.36 -1.64
C ALA A 73 3.94 -1.56 -1.95
N MET A 74 3.57 -1.49 -3.23
CA MET A 74 2.23 -1.83 -3.71
C MET A 74 2.31 -3.07 -4.59
N VAL A 75 1.54 -4.10 -4.26
CA VAL A 75 1.39 -5.30 -5.08
C VAL A 75 0.12 -5.16 -5.91
N HIS A 76 0.28 -5.18 -7.23
CA HIS A 76 -0.79 -4.99 -8.21
C HIS A 76 -0.61 -5.94 -9.42
N PRO A 77 -1.66 -6.19 -10.23
CA PRO A 77 -1.55 -6.88 -11.51
C PRO A 77 -0.77 -6.04 -12.53
N PRO A 78 0.02 -6.65 -13.43
CA PRO A 78 1.21 -6.09 -14.12
C PRO A 78 1.12 -4.73 -14.82
N ASP A 79 -0.06 -4.15 -15.01
CA ASP A 79 -0.29 -3.01 -15.91
C ASP A 79 0.20 -1.64 -15.38
N TYR A 80 0.67 -1.56 -14.12
CA TYR A 80 1.15 -0.31 -13.48
C TYR A 80 2.67 -0.25 -13.22
N GLU A 81 3.47 -1.05 -13.94
CA GLU A 81 4.94 -1.01 -13.78
C GLU A 81 5.51 0.41 -14.03
N ASN A 82 6.29 0.92 -13.06
CA ASN A 82 7.06 2.17 -13.10
C ASN A 82 6.30 3.51 -12.98
N GLU A 83 5.08 3.56 -12.43
CA GLU A 83 4.36 4.84 -12.24
C GLU A 83 4.81 5.70 -11.04
N SER A 84 5.85 5.31 -10.30
CA SER A 84 6.33 6.11 -9.15
C SER A 84 7.42 7.09 -9.56
N GLU A 85 7.21 8.38 -9.27
CA GLU A 85 8.23 9.43 -9.43
C GLU A 85 9.47 9.19 -8.54
N ASP A 86 9.29 8.53 -7.38
CA ASP A 86 10.35 8.16 -6.46
C ASP A 86 10.34 6.64 -6.20
N ASN A 87 11.10 5.90 -7.03
CA ASN A 87 11.27 4.45 -6.95
C ASN A 87 12.09 3.96 -5.75
N LEU A 88 12.64 4.86 -4.92
CA LEU A 88 13.29 4.54 -3.64
C LEU A 88 12.29 4.61 -2.48
N LYS A 89 11.27 5.47 -2.58
CA LYS A 89 10.21 5.64 -1.57
C LYS A 89 9.00 4.75 -1.82
N LEU A 90 8.52 4.70 -3.06
CA LEU A 90 7.32 3.95 -3.46
C LEU A 90 7.66 3.08 -4.67
N ARG A 91 7.33 1.79 -4.57
CA ARG A 91 7.52 0.86 -5.68
C ARG A 91 6.36 -0.10 -5.83
N TYR A 92 6.13 -0.46 -7.07
CA TYR A 92 5.10 -1.36 -7.53
C TYR A 92 5.68 -2.75 -7.84
N PHE A 93 4.95 -3.82 -7.52
CA PHE A 93 5.41 -5.20 -7.66
C PHE A 93 4.27 -6.12 -8.12
N THR A 94 4.63 -7.19 -8.82
CA THR A 94 3.73 -8.31 -9.15
C THR A 94 3.82 -9.46 -8.15
N SER A 95 4.77 -9.39 -7.20
CA SER A 95 5.10 -10.44 -6.24
C SER A 95 5.26 -9.84 -4.84
N GLU A 96 4.50 -10.36 -3.87
CA GLU A 96 4.65 -9.97 -2.46
C GLU A 96 6.07 -10.30 -1.95
N GLN A 97 6.66 -11.41 -2.39
CA GLN A 97 8.00 -11.81 -1.95
C GLN A 97 9.06 -10.78 -2.38
N ASP A 98 8.95 -10.25 -3.59
CA ASP A 98 9.88 -9.24 -4.10
C ASP A 98 9.68 -7.89 -3.41
N ALA A 99 8.43 -7.53 -3.13
CA ALA A 99 8.09 -6.36 -2.32
C ALA A 99 8.75 -6.43 -0.93
N VAL A 100 8.59 -7.56 -0.23
CA VAL A 100 9.20 -7.77 1.09
C VAL A 100 10.73 -7.70 1.03
N ASN A 101 11.33 -8.36 0.04
CA ASN A 101 12.78 -8.34 -0.16
C ASN A 101 13.30 -6.91 -0.38
N TRP A 102 12.59 -6.08 -1.12
CA TRP A 102 12.97 -4.69 -1.38
C TRP A 102 12.81 -3.78 -0.15
N LEU A 103 11.76 -3.99 0.65
CA LEU A 103 11.55 -3.24 1.89
C LEU A 103 12.67 -3.48 2.90
N LEU A 104 13.12 -4.73 3.04
CA LEU A 104 14.11 -5.11 4.05
C LEU A 104 15.57 -4.87 3.66
N ARG A 105 15.86 -4.58 2.38
CA ARG A 105 17.17 -4.12 1.90
C ARG A 105 17.44 -2.70 2.36
#